data_AF-A0A0M0W9D4-F1
#
_entry.id   AF-A0A0M0W9D4-F1
#
_cell.length_a   1.000
_cell.length_b   1.000
_cell.length_c   1.000
_cell.angle_alpha   90.00
_cell.angle_beta   90.00
_cell.angle_gamma   90.00
#
_symmetry.space_group_name_H-M   'P 1'
#
loop_
_entity.id
_entity.type
_entity.pdbx_description
1 polymer ?
#
loop_
_entity_poly.entity_id
_entity_poly.type
_entity_poly.pdbx_seq_one_letter_code
_entity_poly.pdbx_strand_id
1 'polypeptide(L)'
;MKKRFLIVLLLTGALINISINETVNAQSSDSPQPLEEFFPKIGYKTVESALKDFEQHYKKELKLPLRVPPISFTHRFGRFNNLDGDMNDTFELTMISDQFPQNHFKIDVRPVQHKIPFKKYISKVLKLKNGSDAAYINNPRFGFNMLVFERDGWQYMFGVDRDVSDKVTSEVLIEIANSIDYTNESIS
;
A
#
# COMPACT_ATOMS: atom_id res chain seq x y z
N MET A 1 -4.55 -68.04 15.76
CA MET A 1 -3.75 -67.00 15.07
C MET A 1 -4.37 -65.59 15.16
N LYS A 2 -5.70 -65.41 15.15
CA LYS A 2 -6.35 -64.08 15.19
C LYS A 2 -6.20 -63.29 16.51
N LYS A 3 -6.12 -63.94 17.68
CA LYS A 3 -5.97 -63.25 18.99
C LYS A 3 -4.56 -62.68 19.24
N ARG A 4 -3.51 -63.31 18.71
CA ARG A 4 -2.12 -62.82 18.83
C ARG A 4 -1.87 -61.59 17.94
N PHE A 5 -2.59 -61.50 16.81
CA PHE A 5 -2.51 -60.36 15.90
C PHE A 5 -3.18 -59.08 16.47
N LEU A 6 -4.29 -59.23 17.21
CA LEU A 6 -4.93 -58.10 17.90
C LEU A 6 -4.06 -57.50 19.01
N ILE A 7 -3.29 -58.33 19.73
CA ILE A 7 -2.44 -57.88 20.83
C ILE A 7 -1.23 -57.09 20.30
N VAL A 8 -0.67 -57.50 19.16
CA VAL A 8 0.42 -56.77 18.50
C VAL A 8 -0.07 -55.42 17.96
N LEU A 9 -1.29 -55.35 17.41
CA LEU A 9 -1.88 -54.09 16.92
C LEU A 9 -2.16 -53.07 18.05
N LEU A 10 -2.54 -53.56 19.24
CA LEU A 10 -2.77 -52.73 20.43
C LEU A 10 -1.47 -52.21 21.05
N LEU A 11 -0.38 -52.98 20.98
CA LEU A 11 0.93 -52.56 21.48
C LEU A 11 1.62 -51.54 20.56
N THR A 12 1.36 -51.57 19.24
CA THR A 12 1.86 -50.54 18.31
C THR A 12 1.08 -49.22 18.38
N GLY A 13 -0.17 -49.25 18.84
CA GLY A 13 -1.00 -48.04 19.00
C GLY A 13 -0.66 -47.19 20.23
N ALA A 14 0.09 -47.74 21.19
CA ALA A 14 0.44 -47.05 22.45
C ALA A 14 1.74 -46.22 22.36
N LEU A 15 2.48 -46.28 21.24
CA LEU A 15 3.78 -45.60 21.09
C LEU A 15 3.73 -44.27 20.32
N ILE A 16 2.55 -43.79 19.94
CA ILE A 16 2.38 -42.53 19.18
C ILE A 16 1.54 -41.56 20.00
N ASN A 17 2.05 -41.09 21.14
CA ASN A 17 1.49 -39.91 21.83
C ASN A 17 2.54 -39.30 22.79
N ILE A 18 3.78 -39.14 22.32
CA ILE A 18 4.63 -38.08 22.86
C ILE A 18 4.33 -36.85 22.02
N SER A 19 3.25 -36.16 22.37
CA SER A 19 2.97 -34.82 21.88
C SER A 19 4.09 -33.93 22.38
N ILE A 20 5.02 -33.59 21.47
CA ILE A 20 5.99 -32.53 21.69
C ILE A 20 5.20 -31.21 21.61
N ASN A 21 4.44 -30.89 22.66
CA ASN A 21 3.93 -29.55 22.86
C ASN A 21 5.09 -28.70 23.41
N GLU A 22 6.13 -28.49 22.59
CA GLU A 22 6.95 -27.30 22.74
C GLU A 22 6.07 -26.13 22.31
N THR A 23 5.28 -25.62 23.24
CA THR A 23 4.79 -24.26 23.15
C THR A 23 6.01 -23.36 23.18
N VAL A 24 6.50 -23.00 21.99
CA VAL A 24 7.45 -21.93 21.80
C VAL A 24 6.78 -20.67 22.29
N ASN A 25 7.14 -20.25 23.49
CA ASN A 25 6.73 -18.97 24.03
C ASN A 25 7.50 -17.92 23.24
N ALA A 26 6.84 -17.24 22.30
CA ALA A 26 7.44 -16.10 21.63
C ALA A 26 7.82 -15.08 22.71
N GLN A 27 9.12 -14.90 22.97
CA GLN A 27 9.56 -13.85 23.87
C GLN A 27 9.08 -12.52 23.29
N SER A 28 8.13 -11.88 23.96
CA SER A 28 7.60 -10.58 23.59
C SER A 28 8.59 -9.46 23.95
N SER A 29 9.86 -9.57 23.53
CA SER A 29 10.87 -8.53 23.80
C SER A 29 11.31 -7.75 22.57
N ASP A 30 10.76 -8.01 21.40
CA ASP A 30 11.04 -7.19 20.23
C ASP A 30 9.98 -6.10 20.14
N SER A 31 10.24 -4.97 20.80
CA SER A 31 9.57 -3.72 20.44
C SER A 31 9.71 -3.53 18.92
N PRO A 32 8.64 -3.11 18.21
CA PRO A 32 8.73 -2.91 16.77
C PRO A 32 9.91 -1.99 16.45
N GLN A 33 10.71 -2.39 15.46
CA GLN A 33 11.85 -1.59 15.02
C GLN A 33 11.37 -0.21 14.56
N PRO A 34 12.10 0.89 14.85
CA PRO A 34 11.72 2.23 14.39
C PRO A 34 11.48 2.26 12.87
N LEU A 35 10.51 3.05 12.44
CA LEU A 35 10.09 3.10 11.04
C LEU A 35 11.25 3.59 10.15
N GLU A 36 12.05 4.51 10.66
CA GLU A 36 13.25 5.07 10.05
C GLU A 36 14.35 4.04 9.83
N GLU A 37 14.35 2.93 10.59
CA GLU A 37 15.29 1.82 10.39
C GLU A 37 14.69 0.72 9.52
N PHE A 38 13.40 0.44 9.66
CA PHE A 38 12.73 -0.65 8.96
C PHE A 38 12.50 -0.33 7.47
N PHE A 39 11.95 0.84 7.15
CA PHE A 39 11.58 1.22 5.79
C PHE A 39 12.79 1.25 4.83
N PRO A 40 13.96 1.78 5.21
CA PRO A 40 15.15 1.70 4.37
C PRO A 40 15.60 0.28 4.01
N LYS A 41 15.44 -0.69 4.92
CA LYS A 41 15.83 -2.09 4.66
C LYS A 41 15.01 -2.74 3.54
N ILE A 42 13.78 -2.27 3.33
CA ILE A 42 12.87 -2.77 2.28
C ILE A 42 12.80 -1.82 1.06
N GLY A 43 13.80 -0.93 0.93
CA GLY A 43 14.02 -0.11 -0.27
C GLY A 43 13.36 1.27 -0.26
N TYR A 44 12.72 1.67 0.83
CA TYR A 44 12.21 3.04 0.94
C TYR A 44 13.32 4.03 1.29
N LYS A 45 13.10 5.29 0.93
CA LYS A 45 14.00 6.43 1.17
C LYS A 45 13.17 7.71 1.27
N THR A 46 13.81 8.87 1.17
CA THR A 46 13.08 10.13 1.10
C THR A 46 12.22 10.20 -0.17
N VAL A 47 11.10 10.91 -0.10
CA VAL A 47 10.19 11.07 -1.24
C VAL A 47 10.91 11.73 -2.41
N GLU A 48 11.71 12.74 -2.13
CA GLU A 48 12.46 13.51 -3.13
C GLU A 48 13.47 12.63 -3.86
N SER A 49 14.17 11.73 -3.14
CA SER A 49 15.12 10.82 -3.76
C SER A 49 14.42 9.75 -4.60
N ALA A 50 13.31 9.18 -4.14
CA ALA A 50 12.56 8.20 -4.92
C ALA A 50 11.91 8.82 -6.16
N LEU A 51 11.42 10.06 -6.03
CA LEU A 51 10.82 10.82 -7.12
C LEU A 51 11.87 11.09 -8.20
N LYS A 52 13.04 11.58 -7.79
CA LYS A 52 14.16 11.84 -8.71
C LYS A 52 14.54 10.59 -9.51
N ASP A 53 14.65 9.44 -8.86
CA ASP A 53 14.99 8.18 -9.55
C ASP A 53 13.91 7.77 -10.56
N PHE A 54 12.63 7.88 -10.19
CA PHE A 54 11.50 7.61 -11.09
C PHE A 54 11.51 8.54 -12.31
N GLU A 55 11.67 9.84 -12.09
CA GLU A 55 11.69 10.84 -13.16
C GLU A 55 12.90 10.68 -14.09
N GLN A 56 14.05 10.30 -13.54
CA GLN A 56 15.25 10.00 -14.32
C GLN A 56 15.07 8.76 -15.20
N HIS A 57 14.44 7.71 -14.66
CA HIS A 57 14.15 6.50 -15.42
C HIS A 57 13.22 6.79 -16.61
N TYR A 58 12.11 7.49 -16.37
CA TYR A 58 11.12 7.79 -17.41
C TYR A 58 11.43 9.03 -18.25
N LYS A 59 12.47 9.79 -17.88
CA LYS A 59 12.82 11.10 -18.47
C LYS A 59 11.62 12.05 -18.53
N LYS A 60 10.81 12.05 -17.47
CA LYS A 60 9.55 12.77 -17.39
C LYS A 60 9.22 13.10 -15.94
N GLU A 61 8.84 14.35 -15.70
CA GLU A 61 8.43 14.83 -14.38
C GLU A 61 7.15 14.13 -13.90
N LEU A 62 7.10 13.86 -12.60
CA LEU A 62 5.94 13.32 -11.91
C LEU A 62 5.41 14.35 -10.90
N LYS A 63 4.22 14.87 -11.19
CA LYS A 63 3.54 15.82 -10.31
C LYS A 63 2.86 15.10 -9.15
N LEU A 64 3.22 15.47 -7.92
CA LEU A 64 2.56 15.00 -6.71
C LEU A 64 1.53 16.03 -6.21
N PRO A 65 0.46 15.60 -5.52
CA PRO A 65 -0.52 16.53 -4.98
C PRO A 65 0.10 17.46 -3.93
N LEU A 66 -0.27 18.75 -3.98
CA LEU A 66 0.13 19.73 -2.96
C LEU A 66 -0.62 19.51 -1.64
N ARG A 67 -1.88 19.08 -1.71
CA ARG A 67 -2.72 18.85 -0.53
C ARG A 67 -2.41 17.48 0.08
N VAL A 68 -2.40 17.41 1.40
CA VAL A 68 -2.24 16.16 2.17
C VAL A 68 -3.57 15.76 2.82
N PRO A 69 -3.75 14.47 3.20
CA PRO A 69 -4.92 14.05 3.95
C PRO A 69 -5.10 14.83 5.26
N PRO A 70 -6.34 15.13 5.68
CA PRO A 70 -6.64 15.88 6.91
C PRO A 70 -6.52 15.00 8.18
N ILE A 71 -5.48 14.17 8.25
CA ILE A 71 -5.13 13.33 9.40
C ILE A 71 -3.61 13.41 9.63
N SER A 72 -3.17 13.15 10.86
CA SER A 72 -1.76 13.30 11.23
C SER A 72 -0.93 12.08 10.82
N PHE A 73 0.28 12.35 10.34
CA PHE A 73 1.32 11.38 10.03
C PHE A 73 2.60 11.81 10.71
N THR A 74 3.45 10.86 11.09
CA THR A 74 4.78 11.16 11.63
C THR A 74 5.88 10.95 10.61
N HIS A 75 5.61 10.14 9.58
CA HIS A 75 6.59 9.77 8.59
C HIS A 75 6.04 9.88 7.17
N ARG A 76 6.95 10.16 6.24
CA ARG A 76 6.71 10.10 4.81
C ARG A 76 7.91 9.44 4.14
N PHE A 77 7.66 8.40 3.37
CA PHE A 77 8.69 7.67 2.63
C PHE A 77 8.32 7.56 1.16
N GLY A 78 9.34 7.50 0.31
CA GLY A 78 9.22 7.21 -1.11
C GLY A 78 9.98 5.96 -1.49
N ARG A 79 9.51 5.25 -2.51
CA ARG A 79 10.21 4.14 -3.14
C ARG A 79 9.95 4.16 -4.63
N PHE A 80 10.98 3.94 -5.43
CA PHE A 80 10.79 3.57 -6.83
C PHE A 80 11.12 2.09 -6.94
N ASN A 81 10.11 1.29 -7.24
CA ASN A 81 10.28 -0.13 -7.50
C ASN A 81 10.50 -0.30 -9.01
N ASN A 82 11.66 -0.83 -9.40
CA ASN A 82 12.09 -0.99 -10.79
C ASN A 82 12.77 -2.35 -11.04
N LEU A 83 12.22 -3.41 -10.45
CA LEU A 83 12.65 -4.80 -10.70
C LEU A 83 12.59 -5.13 -12.21
N ASP A 84 13.27 -6.18 -12.63
CA ASP A 84 13.46 -6.54 -14.05
C ASP A 84 12.22 -6.31 -14.95
N GLY A 85 12.36 -5.31 -15.83
CA GLY A 85 11.38 -4.90 -16.83
C GLY A 85 10.37 -3.86 -16.35
N ASP A 86 10.02 -2.94 -17.24
CA ASP A 86 9.27 -1.72 -16.90
C ASP A 86 7.78 -1.95 -16.53
N MET A 87 7.26 -3.17 -16.70
CA MET A 87 5.82 -3.45 -16.50
C MET A 87 5.39 -3.31 -15.04
N ASN A 88 6.29 -3.61 -14.10
CA ASN A 88 6.01 -3.57 -12.66
C ASN A 88 6.55 -2.30 -12.00
N ASP A 89 7.12 -1.41 -12.79
CA ASP A 89 7.67 -0.17 -12.29
C ASP A 89 6.59 0.68 -11.64
N THR A 90 6.86 1.16 -10.44
CA THR A 90 5.92 1.96 -9.68
C THR A 90 6.67 2.91 -8.75
N PHE A 91 6.30 4.17 -8.80
CA PHE A 91 6.62 5.11 -7.73
C PHE A 91 5.59 4.94 -6.62
N GLU A 92 6.08 4.80 -5.40
CA GLU A 92 5.28 4.68 -4.19
C GLU A 92 5.66 5.81 -3.24
N LEU A 93 4.64 6.47 -2.70
CA LEU A 93 4.75 7.37 -1.56
C LEU A 93 3.84 6.82 -0.47
N THR A 94 4.37 6.66 0.73
CA THR A 94 3.59 6.27 1.90
C THR A 94 3.74 7.31 3.02
N MET A 95 2.61 7.64 3.64
CA MET A 95 2.50 8.47 4.83
C MET A 95 1.91 7.61 5.93
N ILE A 96 2.63 7.48 7.04
CA ILE A 96 2.26 6.61 8.17
C ILE A 96 2.47 7.33 9.49
N SER A 97 1.82 6.84 10.54
CA SER A 97 2.00 7.35 11.90
C SER A 97 2.32 6.23 12.88
N ASP A 98 3.40 6.36 13.62
CA ASP A 98 3.70 5.56 14.82
C ASP A 98 2.81 5.95 16.02
N GLN A 99 2.33 7.20 16.08
CA GLN A 99 1.37 7.67 17.07
C GLN A 99 -0.07 7.22 16.79
N PHE A 100 -0.42 7.09 15.51
CA PHE A 100 -1.74 6.65 15.05
C PHE A 100 -1.59 5.56 13.97
N PRO A 101 -1.31 4.30 14.34
CA PRO A 101 -0.98 3.23 13.40
C PRO A 101 -2.01 2.96 12.30
N GLN A 102 -3.27 3.31 12.53
CA GLN A 102 -4.35 3.24 11.55
C GLN A 102 -4.29 4.34 10.47
N ASN A 103 -3.54 5.41 10.72
CA ASN A 103 -3.35 6.51 9.78
C ASN A 103 -2.29 6.09 8.77
N HIS A 104 -2.75 5.58 7.64
CA HIS A 104 -1.90 5.23 6.53
C HIS A 104 -2.54 5.67 5.22
N PHE A 105 -1.80 6.52 4.51
CA PHE A 105 -2.15 7.02 3.20
C PHE A 105 -1.02 6.70 2.24
N LYS A 106 -1.37 6.30 1.01
CA LYS A 106 -0.38 5.99 -0.01
C LYS A 106 -0.77 6.53 -1.37
N ILE A 107 0.25 6.81 -2.17
CA ILE A 107 0.14 7.17 -3.58
C ILE A 107 1.03 6.20 -4.35
N ASP A 108 0.41 5.40 -5.20
CA ASP A 108 1.10 4.52 -6.14
C ASP A 108 0.91 5.10 -7.56
N VAL A 109 2.00 5.26 -8.32
CA VAL A 109 2.01 5.83 -9.68
C VAL A 109 2.74 4.92 -10.65
N ARG A 110 2.14 4.68 -11.82
CA ARG A 110 2.74 3.89 -12.90
C ARG A 110 2.39 4.44 -14.30
N PRO A 111 3.16 4.11 -15.35
CA PRO A 111 2.78 4.43 -16.72
C PRO A 111 1.39 3.90 -17.09
N VAL A 112 0.57 4.67 -17.82
CA VAL A 112 -0.75 4.20 -18.26
C VAL A 112 -0.69 2.97 -19.16
N GLN A 113 0.42 2.78 -19.89
CA GLN A 113 0.67 1.57 -20.70
C GLN A 113 0.76 0.29 -19.86
N HIS A 114 1.08 0.41 -18.56
CA HIS A 114 1.20 -0.69 -17.60
C HIS A 114 0.14 -0.59 -16.48
N LYS A 115 -0.99 0.07 -16.77
CA LYS A 115 -2.03 0.33 -15.77
C LYS A 115 -2.67 -0.94 -15.22
N ILE A 116 -3.03 -0.90 -13.94
CA ILE A 116 -3.80 -1.96 -13.30
C ILE A 116 -5.28 -1.80 -13.65
N PRO A 117 -5.94 -2.84 -14.17
CA PRO A 117 -7.37 -2.80 -14.47
C PRO A 117 -8.22 -3.06 -13.21
N PHE A 118 -8.99 -2.07 -12.78
CA PHE A 118 -9.89 -2.18 -11.63
C PHE A 118 -11.38 -2.31 -11.97
N LYS A 119 -11.75 -2.48 -13.25
CA LYS A 119 -13.14 -2.39 -13.75
C LYS A 119 -14.16 -3.19 -12.94
N LYS A 120 -13.79 -4.38 -12.42
CA LYS A 120 -14.68 -5.26 -11.64
C LYS A 120 -14.90 -4.81 -10.19
N TYR A 121 -14.10 -3.87 -9.70
CA TYR A 121 -14.07 -3.43 -8.31
C TYR A 121 -14.50 -1.97 -8.13
N ILE A 122 -14.88 -1.29 -9.21
CA ILE A 122 -15.33 0.10 -9.15
C ILE A 122 -16.65 0.17 -8.41
N SER A 123 -16.65 0.91 -7.31
CA SER A 123 -17.85 1.16 -6.49
C SER A 123 -18.59 2.42 -6.96
N LYS A 124 -17.85 3.45 -7.37
CA LYS A 124 -18.38 4.73 -7.85
C LYS A 124 -17.41 5.35 -8.86
N VAL A 125 -17.94 6.07 -9.84
CA VAL A 125 -17.15 6.96 -10.71
C VAL A 125 -17.39 8.40 -10.27
N LEU A 126 -16.31 9.16 -10.10
CA LEU A 126 -16.27 10.54 -9.63
C LEU A 126 -15.64 11.42 -10.71
N LYS A 127 -15.96 12.72 -10.69
CA LYS A 127 -15.37 13.71 -11.59
C LYS A 127 -14.26 14.50 -10.90
N LEU A 128 -13.11 14.59 -11.55
CA LEU A 128 -12.04 15.54 -11.20
C LEU A 128 -12.39 16.93 -11.76
N LYS A 129 -11.73 17.99 -11.24
CA LYS A 129 -11.98 19.39 -11.66
C LYS A 129 -11.69 19.63 -13.13
N ASN A 130 -10.73 18.91 -13.71
CA ASN A 130 -10.42 18.95 -15.14
C ASN A 130 -11.45 18.19 -16.02
N GLY A 131 -12.51 17.62 -15.42
CA GLY A 131 -13.57 16.88 -16.11
C GLY A 131 -13.30 15.38 -16.34
N SER A 132 -12.08 14.90 -16.07
CA SER A 132 -11.73 13.48 -16.23
C SER A 132 -12.35 12.61 -15.12
N ASP A 133 -12.52 11.33 -15.43
CA ASP A 133 -13.09 10.37 -14.47
C ASP A 133 -12.03 9.87 -13.48
N ALA A 134 -12.49 9.61 -12.26
CA ALA A 134 -11.77 8.89 -11.23
C ALA A 134 -12.64 7.74 -10.72
N ALA A 135 -12.08 6.53 -10.65
CA ALA A 135 -12.74 5.36 -10.12
C ALA A 135 -12.48 5.26 -8.61
N TYR A 136 -13.55 5.22 -7.82
CA TYR A 136 -13.49 4.94 -6.40
C TYR A 136 -13.77 3.47 -6.12
N ILE A 137 -12.94 2.85 -5.29
CA ILE A 137 -12.95 1.43 -4.96
C ILE A 137 -12.97 1.30 -3.44
N ASN A 138 -14.01 0.68 -2.90
CA ASN A 138 -14.16 0.42 -1.46
C ASN A 138 -14.35 -1.06 -1.13
N ASN A 139 -13.68 -1.94 -1.88
CA ASN A 139 -13.81 -3.38 -1.73
C ASN A 139 -13.01 -3.87 -0.50
N PRO A 140 -13.64 -4.59 0.47
CA PRO A 140 -12.97 -5.09 1.66
C PRO A 140 -11.73 -5.97 1.41
N ARG A 141 -11.61 -6.56 0.21
CA ARG A 141 -10.48 -7.42 -0.15
C ARG A 141 -9.14 -6.69 -0.28
N PHE A 142 -9.13 -5.37 -0.46
CA PHE A 142 -7.91 -4.60 -0.69
C PHE A 142 -7.29 -4.00 0.58
N GLY A 143 -7.99 -4.00 1.73
CA GLY A 143 -7.54 -3.32 2.96
C GLY A 143 -7.61 -1.79 2.90
N PHE A 144 -7.57 -1.19 1.70
CA PHE A 144 -7.65 0.25 1.46
C PHE A 144 -8.92 0.63 0.70
N ASN A 145 -9.43 1.82 0.97
CA ASN A 145 -10.27 2.52 0.01
C ASN A 145 -9.37 3.30 -0.95
N MET A 146 -9.67 3.22 -2.25
CA MET A 146 -8.79 3.76 -3.29
C MET A 146 -9.52 4.68 -4.26
N LEU A 147 -8.83 5.76 -4.65
CA LEU A 147 -9.18 6.59 -5.80
C LEU A 147 -8.16 6.35 -6.91
N VAL A 148 -8.62 5.88 -8.06
CA VAL A 148 -7.77 5.55 -9.22
C VAL A 148 -8.15 6.45 -10.38
N PHE A 149 -7.18 7.15 -10.96
CA PHE A 149 -7.40 8.07 -12.08
C PHE A 149 -6.18 8.16 -12.98
N GLU A 150 -6.38 8.63 -14.20
CA GLU A 150 -5.31 8.84 -15.17
C GLU A 150 -5.05 10.34 -15.34
N ARG A 151 -3.78 10.73 -15.38
CA ARG A 151 -3.36 12.13 -15.57
C ARG A 151 -1.98 12.18 -16.20
N ASP A 152 -1.82 13.00 -17.24
CA ASP A 152 -0.54 13.24 -17.91
C ASP A 152 0.21 11.95 -18.29
N GLY A 153 -0.50 10.91 -18.74
CA GLY A 153 0.11 9.61 -19.11
C GLY A 153 0.53 8.73 -17.91
N TRP A 154 0.13 9.09 -16.70
CA TRP A 154 0.29 8.30 -15.48
C TRP A 154 -1.06 7.78 -14.97
N GLN A 155 -1.07 6.57 -14.41
CA GLN A 155 -2.15 6.08 -13.56
C GLN A 155 -1.76 6.37 -12.11
N TYR A 156 -2.57 7.18 -11.42
CA TYR A 156 -2.47 7.44 -9.99
C TYR A 156 -3.44 6.54 -9.23
N MET A 157 -2.99 6.01 -8.10
CA MET A 157 -3.80 5.25 -7.16
C MET A 157 -3.56 5.82 -5.76
N PHE A 158 -4.54 6.54 -5.24
CA PHE A 158 -4.50 7.05 -3.87
C PHE A 158 -5.22 6.05 -2.97
N GLY A 159 -4.53 5.52 -1.97
CA GLY A 159 -5.08 4.58 -1.01
C GLY A 159 -5.11 5.19 0.39
N VAL A 160 -6.20 4.93 1.12
CA VAL A 160 -6.28 5.20 2.54
C VAL A 160 -6.80 3.98 3.28
N ASP A 161 -6.22 3.69 4.44
CA ASP A 161 -6.65 2.56 5.27
C ASP A 161 -8.14 2.70 5.63
N ARG A 162 -8.85 1.57 5.60
CA ARG A 162 -10.32 1.57 5.75
C ARG A 162 -10.78 2.14 7.09
N ASP A 163 -9.96 1.96 8.13
CA ASP A 163 -10.24 2.37 9.50
C ASP A 163 -10.31 3.90 9.67
N VAL A 164 -9.82 4.67 8.70
CA VAL A 164 -9.88 6.14 8.71
C VAL A 164 -10.64 6.71 7.52
N SER A 165 -11.42 5.86 6.82
CA SER A 165 -12.15 6.25 5.61
C SER A 165 -13.38 7.14 5.86
N ASP A 166 -13.82 7.26 7.11
CA ASP A 166 -14.79 8.25 7.58
C ASP A 166 -14.18 9.66 7.63
N LYS A 167 -12.87 9.76 7.90
CA LYS A 167 -12.11 11.03 7.94
C LYS A 167 -11.53 11.40 6.59
N VAL A 168 -11.05 10.41 5.83
CA VAL A 168 -10.51 10.57 4.48
C VAL A 168 -11.47 9.94 3.49
N THR A 169 -12.54 10.69 3.19
CA THR A 169 -13.62 10.24 2.29
C THR A 169 -13.17 10.28 0.82
N SER A 170 -14.01 9.74 -0.08
CA SER A 170 -13.81 9.87 -1.52
C SER A 170 -13.68 11.34 -1.98
N GLU A 171 -14.44 12.24 -1.37
CA GLU A 171 -14.45 13.67 -1.65
C GLU A 171 -13.11 14.31 -1.25
N VAL A 172 -12.57 13.92 -0.08
CA VAL A 172 -11.23 14.34 0.35
C VAL A 172 -10.15 13.85 -0.62
N LEU A 173 -10.23 12.58 -1.06
CA LEU A 173 -9.29 12.04 -2.05
C LEU A 173 -9.35 12.80 -3.39
N ILE A 174 -10.56 13.20 -3.82
CA ILE A 174 -10.75 14.03 -5.01
C ILE A 174 -10.13 15.42 -4.82
N GLU A 175 -10.29 16.04 -3.65
CA GLU A 175 -9.65 17.32 -3.35
C GLU A 175 -8.13 17.24 -3.38
N ILE A 176 -7.55 16.14 -2.88
CA ILE A 176 -6.12 15.86 -2.97
C ILE A 176 -5.71 15.68 -4.44
N ALA A 177 -6.43 14.88 -5.22
CA ALA A 177 -6.11 14.64 -6.63
C ALA A 177 -6.16 15.93 -7.46
N ASN A 178 -7.12 16.81 -7.18
CA ASN A 178 -7.24 18.10 -7.84
C ASN A 178 -6.14 19.11 -7.47
N SER A 179 -5.31 18.81 -6.46
CA SER A 179 -4.16 19.65 -6.09
C SER A 179 -2.87 19.28 -6.84
N ILE A 180 -2.89 18.26 -7.72
CA ILE A 180 -1.76 17.93 -8.62
C ILE A 180 -1.54 19.05 -9.65
N ASP A 181 -2.62 19.68 -10.11
CA ASP A 181 -2.57 20.72 -11.14
C ASP A 181 -2.20 22.10 -10.58
N TYR A 182 -1.88 22.19 -9.29
CA TYR A 182 -1.51 23.45 -8.69
C TYR A 182 -0.16 23.91 -9.24
N THR A 183 -0.17 24.93 -10.08
CA THR A 183 1.03 25.63 -10.54
C THR A 183 1.26 26.87 -9.68
N ASN A 184 2.52 27.16 -9.36
CA ASN A 184 2.90 28.42 -8.71
C ASN A 184 2.84 29.62 -9.70
N GLU A 185 1.81 29.71 -10.54
CA GLU A 185 1.61 30.85 -11.44
C GLU A 185 0.88 31.99 -10.72
N SER A 186 1.63 32.63 -9.83
CA SER A 186 1.53 34.05 -9.44
C SER A 186 2.86 34.34 -8.72
N ILE A 187 3.81 35.13 -9.21
CA ILE A 187 3.74 36.50 -9.72
C ILE A 187 4.94 36.69 -10.66
N SER A 188 4.71 37.11 -11.92
CA SER A 188 5.71 37.78 -12.76
C SER A 188 5.32 39.24 -12.90
#